data_AF-A0A1Z9T7M4-F1
#
_entry.id   AF-A0A1Z9T7M4-F1
#
_cell.length_a   1.000
_cell.length_b   1.000
_cell.length_c   1.000
_cell.angle_alpha   90.00
_cell.angle_beta   90.00
_cell.angle_gamma   90.00
#
_symmetry.space_group_name_H-M   'P 1'
#
loop_
_entity.id
_entity.type
_entity.pdbx_description
1 polymer ?
#
loop_
_entity_poly.entity_id
_entity_poly.type
_entity_poly.pdbx_seq_one_letter_code
_entity_poly.pdbx_strand_id
1 'polypeptide(L)'
;MKKLFNILFIILLFSSCEENVIEAIHGCFDAQACNYNPDTTYDNNSCEYESCADCLGVTNGDAELDSCDVCQGDGTYCNPVNLSFGDLYYNENEELVVPIAIDSPQSISGFQFNLTENDIITTAEGGISEEYGFSLTVDPTSEESSNLVLGFSFTADLLPSGINGILTNLTVIPNGSQVCFEQQDNFFIKTVNPNNEIDLIHDAEDGSLDGVIQYQINFGDCKEISTI
;
A
#
# COMPACT_ATOMS: atom_id res chain seq x y z
N MET A 1 88.43 5.94 -44.52
CA MET A 1 87.92 5.85 -43.14
C MET A 1 86.69 6.77 -43.04
N LYS A 2 85.49 6.53 -43.61
CA LYS A 2 84.59 5.36 -43.59
C LYS A 2 84.60 4.63 -42.24
N LYS A 3 83.47 4.72 -41.53
CA LYS A 3 83.02 3.90 -40.38
C LYS A 3 83.09 4.47 -38.94
N LEU A 4 83.12 5.80 -38.72
CA LEU A 4 82.94 6.31 -37.34
C LEU A 4 81.96 7.48 -37.19
N PHE A 5 81.06 7.71 -38.15
CA PHE A 5 80.06 8.79 -38.06
C PHE A 5 78.60 8.30 -38.06
N ASN A 6 78.38 6.98 -38.11
CA ASN A 6 77.02 6.40 -38.17
C ASN A 6 76.60 5.65 -36.89
N ILE A 7 77.36 5.71 -35.80
CA ILE A 7 76.99 5.07 -34.53
C ILE A 7 76.61 6.11 -33.46
N LEU A 8 76.86 7.41 -33.67
CA LEU A 8 76.49 8.44 -32.69
C LEU A 8 75.08 9.02 -32.90
N PHE A 9 74.43 8.74 -34.03
CA PHE A 9 73.05 9.18 -34.31
C PHE A 9 72.01 8.06 -34.18
N ILE A 10 72.43 6.82 -33.86
CA ILE A 10 71.52 5.69 -33.62
C ILE A 10 71.26 5.48 -32.11
N ILE A 11 72.05 6.09 -31.23
CA ILE A 11 71.85 6.03 -29.76
C ILE A 11 70.95 7.18 -29.27
N LEU A 12 70.63 8.16 -30.12
CA LEU A 12 69.72 9.28 -29.81
C LEU A 12 68.28 9.08 -30.30
N LEU A 13 67.92 7.89 -30.80
CA LEU A 13 66.58 7.56 -31.30
C LEU A 13 65.85 6.46 -30.48
N PHE A 14 66.29 6.20 -29.25
CA PHE A 14 65.54 5.36 -28.31
C PHE A 14 65.20 6.07 -27.00
N SER A 15 65.35 7.40 -26.93
CA SER A 15 65.14 8.18 -25.70
C SER A 15 63.83 9.00 -25.66
N SER A 16 62.82 8.68 -26.47
CA SER A 16 61.48 9.24 -26.23
C SER A 16 60.35 8.34 -26.75
N CYS A 17 60.17 7.21 -26.10
CA CYS A 17 58.82 6.80 -25.74
C CYS A 17 58.92 6.41 -24.27
N GLU A 18 58.96 7.41 -23.39
CA GLU A 18 58.43 7.19 -22.05
C GLU A 18 56.91 7.10 -22.27
N GLU A 19 56.44 5.91 -22.61
CA GLU A 19 55.02 5.63 -22.68
C GLU A 19 54.51 5.87 -21.27
N ASN A 20 53.85 7.01 -21.09
CA ASN A 20 53.18 7.33 -19.84
C ASN A 20 52.03 6.32 -19.77
N VAL A 21 52.27 5.17 -19.15
CA VAL A 21 51.27 4.13 -18.95
C VAL A 21 50.30 4.68 -17.93
N ILE A 22 49.30 5.41 -18.41
CA ILE A 22 48.15 5.80 -17.60
C ILE A 22 47.39 4.50 -17.38
N GLU A 23 47.42 3.99 -16.15
CA GLU A 23 46.60 2.86 -15.76
C GLU A 23 45.13 3.23 -16.00
N ALA A 24 44.44 2.44 -16.81
CA ALA A 24 43.02 2.65 -17.03
C ALA A 24 42.27 2.29 -15.74
N ILE A 25 41.62 3.27 -15.12
CA ILE A 25 40.74 3.05 -13.98
C ILE A 25 39.40 2.62 -14.55
N HIS A 26 39.05 1.35 -14.38
CA HIS A 26 37.79 0.77 -14.81
C HIS A 26 36.71 1.01 -13.75
N GLY A 27 35.52 1.44 -14.15
CA GLY A 27 34.43 1.72 -13.22
C GLY A 27 33.20 2.31 -13.91
N CYS A 28 32.28 2.84 -13.11
CA CYS A 28 31.11 3.54 -13.61
C CYS A 28 31.40 5.03 -13.84
N PHE A 29 31.07 5.51 -15.03
CA PHE A 29 31.15 6.94 -15.40
C PHE A 29 29.86 7.73 -15.16
N ASP A 30 28.76 7.04 -14.91
CA ASP A 30 27.47 7.68 -14.70
C ASP A 30 27.41 8.32 -13.32
N ALA A 31 27.33 9.65 -13.26
CA ALA A 31 27.22 10.41 -12.01
C ALA A 31 25.90 10.18 -11.27
N GLN A 32 24.94 9.47 -11.87
CA GLN A 32 23.70 9.04 -11.21
C GLN A 32 23.78 7.63 -10.65
N ALA A 33 24.84 6.85 -10.93
CA ALA A 33 25.01 5.53 -10.37
C ALA A 33 25.55 5.58 -8.93
N CYS A 34 25.16 4.60 -8.13
CA CYS A 34 25.57 4.46 -6.73
C CYS A 34 27.05 4.11 -6.57
N ASN A 35 27.62 3.43 -7.57
CA ASN A 35 29.04 3.14 -7.65
C ASN A 35 29.79 4.08 -8.61
N TYR A 36 29.28 5.29 -8.83
CA TYR A 36 29.97 6.34 -9.57
C TYR A 36 31.37 6.55 -9.01
N ASN A 37 32.37 6.56 -9.89
CA ASN A 37 33.73 6.90 -9.54
C ASN A 37 34.25 8.01 -10.46
N PRO A 38 34.53 9.23 -9.94
CA PRO A 38 35.01 10.35 -10.75
C PRO A 38 36.42 10.13 -11.33
N ASP A 39 37.19 9.20 -10.77
CA ASP A 39 38.53 8.85 -11.26
C ASP A 39 38.50 7.80 -12.37
N THR A 40 37.33 7.24 -12.70
CA THR A 40 37.17 6.30 -13.82
C THR A 40 37.71 6.94 -15.10
N THR A 41 38.51 6.17 -15.86
CA THR A 41 38.98 6.57 -17.20
C THR A 41 38.45 5.65 -18.30
N TYR A 42 37.80 4.53 -17.93
CA TYR A 42 37.19 3.58 -18.85
C TYR A 42 35.90 2.97 -18.27
N ASP A 43 34.78 3.09 -18.99
CA ASP A 43 33.50 2.47 -18.61
C ASP A 43 33.60 0.95 -18.77
N ASN A 44 33.36 0.21 -17.69
CA ASN A 44 33.30 -1.25 -17.73
C ASN A 44 31.86 -1.79 -17.63
N ASN A 45 30.85 -0.95 -17.83
CA ASN A 45 29.42 -1.26 -17.70
C ASN A 45 29.06 -1.83 -16.32
N SER A 46 29.77 -1.42 -15.27
CA SER A 46 29.49 -1.87 -13.88
C SER A 46 28.52 -0.98 -13.11
N CYS A 47 27.98 0.08 -13.73
CA CYS A 47 27.06 1.01 -13.07
C CYS A 47 25.89 0.27 -12.40
N GLU A 48 25.70 0.51 -11.10
CA GLU A 48 24.57 0.00 -10.32
C GLU A 48 23.80 1.16 -9.69
N TYR A 49 22.49 0.98 -9.56
CA TYR A 49 21.54 2.06 -9.28
C TYR A 49 20.66 1.79 -8.04
N GLU A 50 20.85 0.64 -7.41
CA GLU A 50 19.96 0.11 -6.37
C GLU A 50 20.50 0.36 -4.96
N SER A 51 21.83 0.31 -4.77
CA SER A 51 22.41 0.33 -3.41
C SER A 51 22.25 1.67 -2.67
N CYS A 52 21.96 2.72 -3.41
CA CYS A 52 21.70 4.08 -2.97
C CYS A 52 20.37 4.61 -3.52
N ALA A 53 19.51 3.73 -4.01
CA ALA A 53 18.14 4.09 -4.31
C ALA A 53 17.41 4.43 -3.01
N ASP A 54 16.59 5.48 -3.08
CA ASP A 54 15.65 5.80 -2.02
C ASP A 54 14.50 4.78 -1.97
N CYS A 55 13.55 4.95 -1.06
CA CYS A 55 12.46 3.98 -0.92
C CYS A 55 11.45 3.96 -2.09
N LEU A 56 11.55 4.89 -3.06
CA LEU A 56 10.80 4.85 -4.33
C LEU A 56 11.61 4.24 -5.48
N GLY A 57 12.80 3.70 -5.20
CA GLY A 57 13.71 3.20 -6.23
C GLY A 57 14.43 4.30 -7.00
N VAL A 58 14.42 5.55 -6.52
CA VAL A 58 15.11 6.66 -7.17
C VAL A 58 16.54 6.74 -6.66
N THR A 59 17.50 6.52 -7.56
CA THR A 59 18.93 6.58 -7.23
C THR A 59 19.34 7.95 -6.74
N ASN A 60 19.97 8.02 -5.56
CA ASN A 60 20.29 9.27 -4.86
C ASN A 60 19.06 10.17 -4.64
N GLY A 61 17.88 9.57 -4.54
CA GLY A 61 16.67 10.29 -4.16
C GLY A 61 16.62 10.58 -2.66
N ASP A 62 15.65 11.40 -2.28
CA ASP A 62 15.46 11.88 -0.91
C ASP A 62 14.20 11.27 -0.25
N ALA A 63 13.57 10.25 -0.86
CA ALA A 63 12.40 9.61 -0.28
C ALA A 63 12.79 8.76 0.94
N GLU A 64 12.13 9.04 2.06
CA GLU A 64 12.35 8.34 3.32
C GLU A 64 11.12 7.52 3.70
N LEU A 65 11.36 6.41 4.41
CA LEU A 65 10.30 5.65 5.07
C LEU A 65 9.75 6.46 6.25
N ASP A 66 8.45 6.38 6.47
CA ASP A 66 7.81 6.92 7.67
C ASP A 66 7.90 5.95 8.87
N SER A 67 7.21 6.25 9.97
CA SER A 67 7.18 5.39 11.16
C SER A 67 6.44 4.06 10.96
N CYS A 68 5.79 3.88 9.81
CA CYS A 68 5.04 2.70 9.41
C CYS A 68 5.76 1.90 8.32
N ASP A 69 7.04 2.19 8.06
CA ASP A 69 7.84 1.61 6.98
C ASP A 69 7.23 1.84 5.58
N VAL A 70 6.45 2.91 5.41
CA VAL A 70 5.88 3.32 4.13
C VAL A 70 6.69 4.47 3.53
N CYS A 71 7.11 4.31 2.28
CA CYS A 71 7.86 5.34 1.59
C CYS A 71 7.04 6.60 1.36
N GLN A 72 7.54 7.75 1.82
CA GLN A 72 6.82 9.03 1.84
C GLN A 72 5.43 8.94 2.47
N GLY A 73 5.23 8.01 3.41
CA GLY A 73 3.97 7.87 4.12
C GLY A 73 3.73 9.02 5.11
N ASP A 74 2.49 9.15 5.56
CA ASP A 74 2.06 10.17 6.52
C ASP A 74 2.16 9.70 7.99
N GLY A 75 2.72 8.52 8.22
CA GLY A 75 2.84 7.89 9.54
C GLY A 75 1.52 7.35 10.09
N THR A 76 0.45 7.30 9.30
CA THR A 76 -0.86 6.82 9.74
C THR A 76 -1.25 5.47 9.17
N TYR A 77 -0.52 4.97 8.17
CA TYR A 77 -0.81 3.71 7.52
C TYR A 77 -0.70 2.49 8.44
N CYS A 78 0.12 2.56 9.48
CA CYS A 78 0.23 1.53 10.51
C CYS A 78 -0.88 1.61 11.59
N ASN A 79 -1.78 2.59 11.51
CA ASN A 79 -2.91 2.71 12.45
C ASN A 79 -4.13 1.89 11.99
N PRO A 80 -4.91 1.37 12.95
CA PRO A 80 -6.09 0.58 12.62
C PRO A 80 -7.23 1.43 12.05
N VAL A 81 -7.98 0.84 11.13
CA VAL A 81 -9.33 1.25 10.72
C VAL A 81 -10.31 0.85 11.82
N ASN A 82 -11.17 1.76 12.26
CA ASN A 82 -12.21 1.45 13.25
C ASN A 82 -13.57 1.38 12.54
N LEU A 83 -14.28 0.28 12.73
CA LEU A 83 -15.69 0.16 12.37
C LEU A 83 -16.55 0.07 13.62
N SER A 84 -17.69 0.74 13.61
CA SER A 84 -18.62 0.74 14.75
C SER A 84 -20.06 0.94 14.29
N PHE A 85 -21.01 0.86 15.22
CA PHE A 85 -22.40 1.13 14.95
C PHE A 85 -22.78 2.56 15.35
N GLY A 86 -23.38 3.30 14.42
CA GLY A 86 -24.07 4.55 14.71
C GLY A 86 -25.37 4.32 15.50
N ASP A 87 -26.14 5.37 15.75
CA ASP A 87 -27.41 5.25 16.47
C ASP A 87 -28.46 4.50 15.66
N LEU A 88 -28.97 3.40 16.21
CA LEU A 88 -29.99 2.59 15.58
C LEU A 88 -31.31 3.35 15.58
N TYR A 89 -32.05 3.27 14.49
CA TYR A 89 -33.37 3.89 14.37
C TYR A 89 -34.28 3.07 13.46
N TYR A 90 -35.58 3.34 13.51
CA TYR A 90 -36.55 2.77 12.58
C TYR A 90 -36.93 3.80 11.53
N ASN A 91 -36.98 3.39 10.27
CA ASN A 91 -37.40 4.26 9.17
C ASN A 91 -38.94 4.43 9.12
N GLU A 92 -39.44 5.17 8.14
CA GLU A 92 -40.89 5.41 7.96
C GLU A 92 -41.70 4.13 7.68
N ASN A 93 -41.04 3.05 7.23
CA ASN A 93 -41.63 1.74 6.98
C ASN A 93 -41.54 0.79 8.18
N GLU A 94 -41.11 1.28 9.35
CA GLU A 94 -40.88 0.47 10.57
C GLU A 94 -39.76 -0.57 10.41
N GLU A 95 -38.82 -0.36 9.49
CA GLU A 95 -37.65 -1.23 9.31
C GLU A 95 -36.46 -0.71 10.14
N LEU A 96 -35.71 -1.61 10.76
CA LEU A 96 -34.53 -1.25 11.54
C LEU A 96 -33.40 -0.82 10.59
N VAL A 97 -32.89 0.39 10.82
CA VAL A 97 -31.71 0.92 10.15
C VAL A 97 -30.52 0.86 11.11
N VAL A 98 -29.44 0.26 10.62
CA VAL A 98 -28.17 0.09 11.32
C VAL A 98 -27.11 0.91 10.58
N PRO A 99 -26.77 2.13 11.04
CA PRO A 99 -25.68 2.90 10.46
C PRO A 99 -24.34 2.26 10.80
N ILE A 100 -23.52 2.00 9.79
CA ILE A 100 -22.14 1.54 9.96
C ILE A 100 -21.24 2.76 9.93
N ALA A 101 -20.54 3.03 11.02
CA ALA A 101 -19.60 4.12 11.13
C ALA A 101 -18.17 3.62 10.89
N ILE A 102 -17.34 4.48 10.28
CA ILE A 102 -15.94 4.24 9.98
C ILE A 102 -15.08 5.40 10.47
N ASP A 103 -13.88 5.07 10.95
CA ASP A 103 -12.77 5.99 11.17
C ASP A 103 -11.51 5.34 10.60
N SER A 104 -11.09 5.80 9.42
CA SER A 104 -9.97 5.19 8.68
C SER A 104 -8.83 6.18 8.50
N PRO A 105 -7.62 5.86 8.96
CA PRO A 105 -6.41 6.61 8.60
C PRO A 105 -5.95 6.31 7.17
N GLN A 106 -6.48 5.27 6.53
CA GLN A 106 -6.00 4.76 5.24
C GLN A 106 -7.03 4.95 4.13
N SER A 107 -6.55 5.04 2.89
CA SER A 107 -7.43 4.97 1.73
C SER A 107 -7.93 3.54 1.54
N ILE A 108 -9.22 3.38 1.20
CA ILE A 108 -9.88 2.09 1.05
C ILE A 108 -10.33 1.91 -0.40
N SER A 109 -9.95 0.80 -1.03
CA SER A 109 -10.31 0.44 -2.41
C SER A 109 -11.50 -0.53 -2.51
N GLY A 110 -11.88 -1.14 -1.40
CA GLY A 110 -12.96 -2.10 -1.32
C GLY A 110 -13.12 -2.59 0.11
N PHE A 111 -14.35 -2.94 0.48
CA PHE A 111 -14.63 -3.56 1.77
C PHE A 111 -15.70 -4.63 1.63
N GLN A 112 -15.62 -5.64 2.50
CA GLN A 112 -16.70 -6.56 2.77
C GLN A 112 -16.77 -6.84 4.27
N PHE A 113 -17.99 -6.99 4.77
CA PHE A 113 -18.23 -7.39 6.15
C PHE A 113 -19.57 -8.10 6.26
N ASN A 114 -19.70 -8.88 7.33
CA ASN A 114 -20.94 -9.52 7.73
C ASN A 114 -21.38 -9.02 9.10
N LEU A 115 -22.69 -9.11 9.36
CA LEU A 115 -23.24 -9.05 10.71
C LEU A 115 -23.52 -10.47 11.20
N THR A 116 -23.58 -10.67 12.51
CA THR A 116 -23.74 -12.00 13.10
C THR A 116 -24.97 -12.75 12.61
N GLU A 117 -24.79 -14.07 12.45
CA GLU A 117 -25.51 -15.06 11.61
C GLU A 117 -27.04 -15.11 11.57
N ASN A 118 -27.79 -14.26 12.27
CA ASN A 118 -29.25 -14.39 12.32
C ASN A 118 -30.02 -13.20 11.72
N ASP A 119 -29.41 -12.03 11.60
CA ASP A 119 -30.06 -10.84 11.05
C ASP A 119 -30.11 -10.93 9.52
N ILE A 120 -31.16 -10.44 8.85
CA ILE A 120 -31.21 -10.40 7.38
C ILE A 120 -30.95 -8.98 6.92
N ILE A 121 -29.87 -8.76 6.16
CA ILE A 121 -29.56 -7.45 5.57
C ILE A 121 -30.30 -7.32 4.25
N THR A 122 -31.29 -6.45 4.18
CA THR A 122 -32.12 -6.27 2.98
C THR A 122 -31.54 -5.23 2.03
N THR A 123 -30.93 -4.18 2.55
CA THR A 123 -30.28 -3.13 1.74
C THR A 123 -29.03 -2.59 2.43
N ALA A 124 -28.11 -2.06 1.62
CA ALA A 124 -27.01 -1.21 2.04
C ALA A 124 -27.02 0.02 1.12
N GLU A 125 -27.12 1.22 1.67
CA GLU A 125 -27.23 2.46 0.88
C GLU A 125 -26.67 3.68 1.62
N GLY A 126 -26.33 4.70 0.83
CA GLY A 126 -25.85 6.00 1.29
C GLY A 126 -24.51 5.97 2.03
N GLY A 127 -24.29 7.03 2.80
CA GLY A 127 -23.04 7.25 3.54
C GLY A 127 -21.87 7.63 2.64
N ILE A 128 -20.67 7.60 3.22
CA ILE A 128 -19.39 7.90 2.59
C ILE A 128 -19.16 6.98 1.37
N SER A 129 -19.63 5.74 1.41
CA SER A 129 -19.45 4.80 0.29
C SER A 129 -20.01 5.37 -1.02
N GLU A 130 -21.31 5.69 -1.06
CA GLU A 130 -21.92 6.24 -2.27
C GLU A 130 -21.41 7.64 -2.61
N GLU A 131 -21.10 8.47 -1.61
CA GLU A 131 -20.53 9.81 -1.82
C GLU A 131 -19.24 9.76 -2.65
N TYR A 132 -18.39 8.76 -2.40
CA TYR A 132 -17.13 8.52 -3.11
C TYR A 132 -17.26 7.50 -4.24
N GLY A 133 -18.48 7.22 -4.73
CA GLY A 133 -18.71 6.44 -5.93
C GLY A 133 -18.60 4.92 -5.76
N PHE A 134 -18.64 4.41 -4.53
CA PHE A 134 -18.72 2.97 -4.30
C PHE A 134 -20.14 2.48 -4.60
N SER A 135 -20.21 1.33 -5.25
CA SER A 135 -21.41 0.50 -5.35
C SER A 135 -21.50 -0.42 -4.14
N LEU A 136 -22.70 -0.51 -3.56
CA LEU A 136 -23.01 -1.36 -2.43
C LEU A 136 -23.88 -2.53 -2.90
N THR A 137 -23.50 -3.74 -2.52
CA THR A 137 -24.23 -4.96 -2.81
C THR A 137 -24.44 -5.74 -1.52
N VAL A 138 -25.65 -6.28 -1.35
CA VAL A 138 -25.98 -7.22 -0.29
C VAL A 138 -26.48 -8.52 -0.89
N ASP A 139 -26.08 -9.66 -0.32
CA ASP A 139 -26.64 -10.97 -0.68
C ASP A 139 -27.33 -11.62 0.53
N PRO A 140 -28.64 -11.37 0.72
CA PRO A 140 -29.40 -11.97 1.82
C PRO A 140 -29.75 -13.45 1.60
N THR A 141 -29.45 -14.01 0.43
CA THR A 141 -29.98 -15.34 0.01
C THR A 141 -28.92 -16.40 -0.21
N SER A 142 -27.64 -16.05 -0.09
CA SER A 142 -26.53 -16.99 -0.20
C SER A 142 -26.50 -17.95 0.99
N GLU A 143 -26.58 -19.25 0.73
CA GLU A 143 -26.40 -20.32 1.73
C GLU A 143 -24.94 -20.41 2.22
N GLU A 144 -23.98 -19.79 1.52
CA GLU A 144 -22.54 -19.84 1.79
C GLU A 144 -22.00 -18.52 2.38
N SER A 145 -22.73 -17.41 2.21
CA SER A 145 -22.33 -16.05 2.62
C SER A 145 -23.54 -15.16 2.91
N SER A 146 -24.54 -15.69 3.61
CA SER A 146 -25.70 -14.90 4.02
C SER A 146 -25.24 -13.62 4.74
N ASN A 147 -25.85 -12.49 4.37
CA ASN A 147 -25.58 -11.18 4.97
C ASN A 147 -24.21 -10.56 4.67
N LEU A 148 -23.60 -10.95 3.55
CA LEU A 148 -22.45 -10.23 3.02
C LEU A 148 -22.84 -8.84 2.54
N VAL A 149 -22.21 -7.82 3.12
CA VAL A 149 -22.19 -6.46 2.58
C VAL A 149 -20.88 -6.29 1.83
N LEU A 150 -20.96 -5.94 0.54
CA LEU A 150 -19.82 -5.67 -0.32
C LEU A 150 -19.88 -4.23 -0.84
N GLY A 151 -18.82 -3.47 -0.61
CA GLY A 151 -18.63 -2.13 -1.15
C GLY A 151 -17.40 -2.06 -2.05
N PHE A 152 -17.57 -1.57 -3.29
CA PHE A 152 -16.49 -1.51 -4.27
C PHE A 152 -16.72 -0.41 -5.31
N SER A 153 -15.65 0.05 -5.98
CA SER A 153 -15.75 1.02 -7.09
C SER A 153 -15.50 0.34 -8.46
N PHE A 154 -16.34 0.64 -9.46
CA PHE A 154 -16.12 0.22 -10.86
C PHE A 154 -15.12 1.12 -11.60
N THR A 155 -14.84 2.30 -11.06
CA THR A 155 -13.98 3.35 -11.62
C THR A 155 -12.62 3.40 -10.93
N ALA A 156 -12.36 2.45 -10.03
CA ALA A 156 -11.19 2.41 -9.15
C ALA A 156 -11.06 3.65 -8.25
N ASP A 157 -12.20 4.26 -7.90
CA ASP A 157 -12.25 5.30 -6.88
C ASP A 157 -11.87 4.69 -5.52
N LEU A 158 -11.26 5.53 -4.68
CA LEU A 158 -10.88 5.19 -3.32
C LEU A 158 -11.74 5.99 -2.35
N LEU A 159 -12.13 5.38 -1.23
CA LEU A 159 -12.47 6.17 -0.06
C LEU A 159 -11.16 6.75 0.47
N PRO A 160 -11.01 8.07 0.60
CA PRO A 160 -9.72 8.68 0.92
C PRO A 160 -9.27 8.38 2.36
N SER A 161 -7.98 8.59 2.64
CA SER A 161 -7.47 8.56 4.01
C SER A 161 -8.12 9.65 4.88
N GLY A 162 -8.23 9.37 6.18
CA GLY A 162 -8.81 10.28 7.16
C GLY A 162 -10.33 10.37 7.14
N ILE A 163 -11.03 9.46 6.45
CA ILE A 163 -12.50 9.43 6.49
C ILE A 163 -13.00 9.07 7.89
N ASN A 164 -13.98 9.85 8.35
CA ASN A 164 -14.66 9.63 9.61
C ASN A 164 -16.14 9.96 9.43
N GLY A 165 -17.02 9.00 9.75
CA GLY A 165 -18.48 9.19 9.63
C GLY A 165 -19.23 7.91 9.30
N ILE A 166 -20.43 8.04 8.75
CA ILE A 166 -21.25 6.88 8.34
C ILE A 166 -20.74 6.35 7.01
N LEU A 167 -20.18 5.14 7.02
CA LEU A 167 -19.76 4.41 5.83
C LEU A 167 -20.95 4.08 4.92
N THR A 168 -22.00 3.50 5.51
CA THR A 168 -23.25 3.11 4.85
C THR A 168 -24.35 2.86 5.88
N ASN A 169 -25.61 2.91 5.47
CA ASN A 169 -26.75 2.51 6.28
C ASN A 169 -27.28 1.16 5.79
N LEU A 170 -27.46 0.23 6.73
CA LEU A 170 -28.03 -1.08 6.44
C LEU A 170 -29.49 -1.11 6.88
N THR A 171 -30.38 -1.62 6.03
CA THR A 171 -31.71 -2.02 6.48
C THR A 171 -31.66 -3.49 6.87
N VAL A 172 -32.12 -3.79 8.08
CA VAL A 172 -31.94 -5.10 8.71
C VAL A 172 -33.27 -5.62 9.25
N ILE A 173 -33.55 -6.90 9.02
CA ILE A 173 -34.58 -7.65 9.74
C ILE A 173 -33.88 -8.39 10.87
N PRO A 174 -33.96 -7.91 12.12
CA PRO A 174 -33.23 -8.50 13.21
C PRO A 174 -33.86 -9.81 13.66
N ASN A 175 -33.03 -10.75 14.09
CA ASN A 175 -33.45 -12.05 14.65
C ASN A 175 -32.87 -12.26 16.07
N GLY A 176 -32.29 -11.21 16.64
CA GLY A 176 -31.80 -11.14 18.01
C GLY A 176 -32.18 -9.82 18.70
N SER A 177 -31.65 -9.61 19.90
CA SER A 177 -31.80 -8.36 20.66
C SER A 177 -30.63 -7.39 20.46
N GLN A 178 -29.59 -7.78 19.72
CA GLN A 178 -28.41 -6.96 19.46
C GLN A 178 -27.91 -7.21 18.04
N VAL A 179 -27.21 -6.22 17.49
CA VAL A 179 -26.45 -6.33 16.23
C VAL A 179 -24.95 -6.34 16.54
N CYS A 180 -24.21 -7.24 15.90
CA CYS A 180 -22.76 -7.41 16.08
C CYS A 180 -22.09 -7.63 14.72
N PHE A 181 -20.83 -7.20 14.59
CA PHE A 181 -20.00 -7.61 13.46
C PHE A 181 -19.61 -9.09 13.60
N GLU A 182 -19.69 -9.84 12.49
CA GLU A 182 -19.16 -11.20 12.42
C GLU A 182 -17.62 -11.14 12.30
N GLN A 183 -16.91 -11.77 13.24
CA GLN A 183 -15.45 -11.63 13.36
C GLN A 183 -14.69 -12.86 12.85
N GLN A 184 -15.38 -13.96 12.53
CA GLN A 184 -14.75 -15.25 12.24
C GLN A 184 -14.54 -15.49 10.74
N ASP A 185 -15.41 -14.95 9.87
CA ASP A 185 -15.35 -15.13 8.41
C ASP A 185 -15.87 -13.89 7.65
N ASN A 186 -15.35 -13.65 6.44
CA ASN A 186 -15.85 -12.65 5.47
C ASN A 186 -15.66 -11.17 5.81
N PHE A 187 -14.64 -10.85 6.59
CA PHE A 187 -14.26 -9.46 6.82
C PHE A 187 -12.99 -9.09 6.06
N PHE A 188 -13.07 -8.08 5.20
CA PHE A 188 -11.92 -7.63 4.41
C PHE A 188 -12.05 -6.15 4.08
N ILE A 189 -11.00 -5.38 4.36
CA ILE A 189 -10.82 -4.02 3.84
C ILE A 189 -9.53 -4.03 3.05
N LYS A 190 -9.60 -3.64 1.78
CA LYS A 190 -8.40 -3.46 0.96
C LYS A 190 -7.93 -2.03 1.03
N THR A 191 -6.88 -1.80 1.82
CA THR A 191 -6.24 -0.49 1.87
C THR A 191 -5.22 -0.34 0.74
N VAL A 192 -4.92 0.91 0.42
CA VAL A 192 -3.94 1.27 -0.61
C VAL A 192 -2.95 2.22 0.04
N ASN A 193 -1.66 1.95 -0.12
CA ASN A 193 -0.64 2.85 0.40
C ASN A 193 -0.63 4.17 -0.42
N PRO A 194 0.00 5.24 0.10
CA PRO A 194 0.07 6.54 -0.59
C PRO A 194 0.69 6.51 -1.99
N ASN A 195 1.44 5.45 -2.33
CA ASN A 195 2.08 5.26 -3.63
C ASN A 195 1.20 4.46 -4.63
N ASN A 196 -0.07 4.22 -4.29
CA ASN A 196 -1.00 3.41 -5.07
C ASN A 196 -0.53 1.96 -5.32
N GLU A 197 0.40 1.48 -4.51
CA GLU A 197 0.75 0.08 -4.52
C GLU A 197 -0.29 -0.66 -3.68
N ILE A 198 -0.93 -1.65 -4.30
CA ILE A 198 -1.74 -2.62 -3.57
C ILE A 198 -0.76 -3.40 -2.72
N ASP A 199 -0.86 -3.24 -1.42
CA ASP A 199 0.16 -3.75 -0.54
C ASP A 199 0.17 -5.28 -0.49
N LEU A 200 1.36 -5.83 -0.69
CA LEU A 200 1.79 -7.18 -0.31
C LEU A 200 2.65 -7.00 0.95
N ILE A 201 2.07 -6.61 2.11
CA ILE A 201 2.90 -6.37 3.29
C ILE A 201 3.21 -7.68 4.00
N HIS A 202 4.50 -7.81 4.27
CA HIS A 202 5.12 -8.70 5.24
C HIS A 202 4.36 -8.80 6.56
N ASP A 203 3.95 -10.02 6.88
CA ASP A 203 3.62 -10.43 8.24
C ASP A 203 4.86 -10.27 9.13
N ALA A 204 4.84 -9.29 10.03
CA ALA A 204 5.90 -9.09 11.03
C ALA A 204 5.74 -9.99 12.27
N GLU A 205 4.65 -10.76 12.38
CA GLU A 205 4.41 -11.72 13.46
C GLU A 205 4.85 -13.15 13.10
N ASP A 206 4.76 -13.57 11.84
CA ASP A 206 5.04 -14.96 11.46
C ASP A 206 6.02 -15.19 10.29
N GLY A 207 6.39 -14.14 9.53
CA GLY A 207 7.32 -14.23 8.42
C GLY A 207 6.78 -14.96 7.19
N SER A 208 5.47 -15.12 7.07
CA SER A 208 4.79 -15.59 5.87
C SER A 208 4.41 -14.44 4.94
N LEU A 209 4.30 -14.76 3.64
CA LEU A 209 3.79 -13.86 2.60
C LEU A 209 2.33 -14.20 2.28
N ASP A 210 1.57 -14.67 3.27
CA ASP A 210 0.16 -14.97 3.10
C ASP A 210 -0.69 -13.93 3.83
N GLY A 211 -1.76 -13.49 3.15
CA GLY A 211 -2.93 -12.93 3.80
C GLY A 211 -2.80 -11.51 4.36
N VAL A 212 -3.47 -10.58 3.68
CA VAL A 212 -4.32 -9.51 4.27
C VAL A 212 -4.04 -9.24 5.75
N ILE A 213 -3.48 -8.07 6.06
CA ILE A 213 -3.33 -7.58 7.44
C ILE A 213 -4.70 -7.60 8.13
N GLN A 214 -4.99 -8.67 8.88
CA GLN A 214 -6.13 -8.72 9.81
C GLN A 214 -5.88 -7.86 11.06
N TYR A 215 -4.64 -7.40 11.27
CA TYR A 215 -4.19 -6.70 12.48
C TYR A 215 -4.54 -5.21 12.59
N GLN A 216 -5.36 -4.67 11.70
CA GLN A 216 -5.65 -3.24 11.70
C GLN A 216 -7.12 -2.89 11.73
N ILE A 217 -8.01 -3.80 12.12
CA ILE A 217 -9.42 -3.46 12.14
C ILE A 217 -9.99 -3.67 13.54
N ASN A 218 -10.42 -2.56 14.13
CA ASN A 218 -11.10 -2.56 15.41
C ASN A 218 -12.60 -2.52 15.18
N PHE A 219 -13.30 -3.49 15.75
CA PHE A 219 -14.75 -3.46 15.83
C PHE A 219 -15.19 -2.79 17.12
N GLY A 220 -16.15 -1.89 17.02
CA GLY A 220 -16.90 -1.42 18.16
C GLY A 220 -17.75 -2.52 18.79
N ASP A 221 -18.22 -2.27 20.00
CA ASP A 221 -19.11 -3.17 20.72
C ASP A 221 -20.41 -3.44 19.96
N CYS A 222 -21.02 -4.61 20.20
CA CYS A 222 -22.38 -4.90 19.76
C CYS A 222 -23.36 -3.83 20.25
N LYS A 223 -24.39 -3.54 19.46
CA LYS A 223 -25.41 -2.54 19.82
C LYS A 223 -26.75 -3.21 20.10
N GLU A 224 -27.29 -2.96 21.29
CA GLU A 224 -28.61 -3.45 21.69
C GLU A 224 -29.70 -2.77 20.85
N ILE A 225 -30.60 -3.59 20.33
CA ILE A 225 -31.80 -3.17 19.62
C ILE A 225 -32.82 -2.81 20.69
N SER A 226 -33.08 -1.51 20.85
CA SER A 226 -34.10 -1.05 21.78
C SER A 226 -35.47 -1.51 21.29
N THR A 227 -36.11 -2.40 22.06
CA THR A 227 -37.51 -2.76 21.82
C THR A 227 -38.39 -1.55 22.06
N ILE A 228 -39.10 -1.09 21.03
CA ILE A 228 -40.16 -0.07 21.14
C ILE A 228 -41.38 -0.69 21.85
#